data_AF-A0A8B7DWP2-F1
#
_entry.id   AF-A0A8B7DWP2-F1
#
_cell.length_a   1.000
_cell.length_b   1.000
_cell.length_c   1.000
_cell.angle_alpha   90.00
_cell.angle_beta   90.00
_cell.angle_gamma   90.00
#
_symmetry.space_group_name_H-M   'P 1'
#
loop_
_entity.id
_entity.type
_entity.pdbx_description
1 polymer ?
#
loop_
_entity_poly.entity_id
_entity_poly.type
_entity_poly.pdbx_seq_one_letter_code
_entity_poly.pdbx_strand_id
1 'polypeptide(L)'
;MFKMAKYVWRFEEESLLKSFFGFTIASYLVEMSKKFDLPDDVTIDLISNKVDTSKLMKSNSAFYGSITSPQETPTEMKLSPFKKMWLFYFNTPVVKFMSNLFGYLIFLVFFGYVAMLKKDTTKPSIAEWILVVYIGSLTIEELRQVIQDEALTAKTKFLNWWSSYWNRLDAAALIVFYVALALRFSQTTLPAAHVLYAIDAGMWVIRLLNVFYVDIALGLYVITISRMFKDMINFLLILFVFLVAYGISTASILVPQDAGFDMIINVFFHPYFNIYGELFVDRDPGDGNKTRFGTPKTNNYSEPIAWVLLGCYILIANVLLLNLLIANFK
;
A
#
# COMPACT_ATOMS: atom_id res chain seq x y z
N MET A 1 8.99 21.34 -34.75
CA MET A 1 7.97 21.32 -33.68
C MET A 1 8.08 20.10 -32.75
N PHE A 2 8.24 18.86 -33.24
CA PHE A 2 8.34 17.66 -32.39
C PHE A 2 9.66 17.48 -31.61
N LYS A 3 10.75 18.16 -32.00
CA LYS A 3 12.02 18.15 -31.23
C LYS A 3 12.01 19.09 -30.03
N MET A 4 11.24 20.19 -30.04
CA MET A 4 11.19 21.13 -28.90
C MET A 4 10.34 20.61 -27.74
N ALA A 5 9.27 19.85 -28.02
CA ALA A 5 8.46 19.23 -26.96
C ALA A 5 9.26 18.20 -26.13
N LYS A 6 10.21 17.50 -26.76
CA LYS A 6 11.10 16.54 -26.07
C LYS A 6 12.15 17.22 -25.18
N TYR A 7 12.52 18.48 -25.47
CA TYR A 7 13.44 19.24 -24.63
C TYR A 7 12.72 19.96 -23.49
N VAL A 8 11.52 20.49 -23.70
CA VAL A 8 10.75 21.17 -22.65
C VAL A 8 10.35 20.20 -21.52
N TRP A 9 9.94 18.98 -21.87
CA TRP A 9 9.49 17.99 -20.87
C TRP A 9 10.65 17.28 -20.15
N ARG A 10 11.76 17.00 -20.83
CA ARG A 10 12.96 16.38 -20.21
C ARG A 10 13.75 17.37 -19.35
N PHE A 11 13.62 18.68 -19.62
CA PHE A 11 14.18 19.73 -18.77
C PHE A 11 13.34 19.96 -17.51
N GLU A 12 12.03 19.68 -17.53
CA GLU A 12 11.18 19.76 -16.34
C GLU A 12 11.53 18.68 -15.30
N GLU A 13 11.70 17.40 -15.65
CA GLU A 13 12.00 16.37 -14.64
C GLU A 13 13.42 16.48 -14.02
N GLU A 14 14.45 16.72 -14.83
CA GLU A 14 15.82 16.88 -14.31
C GLU A 14 16.06 18.24 -13.63
N SER A 15 15.40 19.31 -14.09
CA SER A 15 15.49 20.62 -13.40
C SER A 15 14.61 20.69 -12.16
N LEU A 16 13.47 20.00 -12.09
CA LEU A 16 12.64 19.95 -10.87
C LEU A 16 13.37 19.20 -9.74
N LEU A 17 14.09 18.11 -10.03
CA LEU A 17 14.91 17.41 -9.03
C LEU A 17 16.17 18.21 -8.65
N LYS A 18 16.86 18.86 -9.60
CA LYS A 18 18.09 19.62 -9.30
C LYS A 18 17.84 21.03 -8.74
N SER A 19 16.72 21.68 -9.08
CA SER A 19 16.39 23.06 -8.69
C SER A 19 15.60 23.15 -7.38
N PHE A 20 14.55 22.32 -7.20
CA PHE A 20 13.72 22.37 -5.98
C PHE A 20 14.33 21.59 -4.82
N PHE A 21 14.95 20.45 -5.12
CA PHE A 21 15.45 19.52 -4.12
C PHE A 21 16.96 19.64 -3.90
N GLY A 22 17.78 19.98 -4.90
CA GLY A 22 19.24 20.03 -4.74
C GLY A 22 19.75 20.97 -3.65
N PHE A 23 19.22 22.20 -3.56
CA PHE A 23 19.70 23.18 -2.58
C PHE A 23 19.09 22.97 -1.19
N THR A 24 17.81 22.61 -1.12
CA THR A 24 17.07 22.34 0.12
C THR A 24 17.50 21.02 0.77
N ILE A 25 17.74 19.98 -0.02
CA ILE A 25 18.26 18.70 0.46
C ILE A 25 19.73 18.84 0.88
N ALA A 26 20.59 19.52 0.11
CA ALA A 26 21.99 19.68 0.52
C ALA A 26 22.14 20.55 1.78
N SER A 27 21.33 21.60 1.94
CA SER A 27 21.33 22.41 3.17
C SER A 27 20.74 21.66 4.37
N TYR A 28 19.62 20.94 4.18
CA TYR A 28 18.99 20.13 5.22
C TYR A 28 19.84 18.91 5.62
N LEU A 29 20.51 18.24 4.67
CA LEU A 29 21.41 17.12 4.96
C LEU A 29 22.69 17.58 5.68
N VAL A 30 23.23 18.77 5.36
CA VAL A 30 24.37 19.35 6.10
C VAL A 30 23.94 19.80 7.51
N GLU A 31 22.72 20.29 7.67
CA GLU A 31 22.16 20.64 8.98
C GLU A 31 21.87 19.38 9.83
N MET A 32 21.38 18.32 9.20
CA MET A 32 21.19 17.01 9.83
C MET A 32 22.52 16.28 10.10
N SER A 33 23.55 16.44 9.27
CA SER A 33 24.87 15.81 9.53
C SER A 33 25.53 16.40 10.77
N LYS A 34 25.43 17.72 10.96
CA LYS A 34 25.88 18.41 12.18
C LYS A 34 25.08 18.05 13.43
N LYS A 35 23.83 17.62 13.26
CA LYS A 35 22.91 17.28 14.37
C LYS A 35 23.06 15.82 14.83
N PHE A 36 23.57 14.94 13.97
CA PHE A 36 23.66 13.49 14.22
C PHE A 36 25.10 12.94 14.22
N ASP A 37 26.13 13.79 14.20
CA ASP A 37 27.56 13.43 14.32
C ASP A 37 27.99 12.28 13.37
N LEU A 38 27.58 12.41 12.10
CA LEU A 38 27.93 11.47 11.04
C LEU A 38 29.43 11.53 10.70
N PRO A 39 30.05 10.43 10.24
CA PRO A 39 31.49 10.35 9.98
C PRO A 39 31.98 11.36 8.94
N ASP A 40 33.23 11.82 9.09
CA ASP A 40 33.80 12.98 8.38
C ASP A 40 33.87 12.80 6.86
N ASP A 41 33.95 11.56 6.37
CA ASP A 41 34.01 11.21 4.95
C ASP A 41 32.73 11.56 4.19
N VAL A 42 31.56 11.30 4.79
CA VAL A 42 30.24 11.65 4.22
C VAL A 42 30.02 13.16 4.20
N THR A 43 30.57 13.87 5.20
CA THR A 43 30.42 15.32 5.35
C THR A 43 31.23 16.09 4.31
N ILE A 44 32.43 15.62 3.98
CA ILE A 44 33.31 16.20 2.96
C ILE A 44 32.68 16.07 1.56
N ASP A 45 32.03 14.94 1.26
CA ASP A 45 31.44 14.67 -0.05
C ASP A 45 30.19 15.53 -0.33
N LEU A 46 29.43 15.87 0.72
CA LEU A 46 28.30 16.80 0.66
C LEU A 46 28.75 18.26 0.40
N ILE A 47 29.87 18.68 0.99
CA ILE A 47 30.44 20.02 0.80
C ILE A 47 31.05 20.15 -0.60
N SER A 48 31.75 19.11 -1.08
CA SER A 48 32.29 19.02 -2.44
C SER A 48 31.22 19.22 -3.51
N ASN A 49 30.10 18.49 -3.39
CA ASN A 49 28.96 18.60 -4.31
C ASN A 49 28.30 20.00 -4.31
N LYS A 50 28.30 20.70 -3.17
CA LYS A 50 27.79 22.09 -3.07
C LYS A 50 28.70 23.09 -3.79
N VAL A 51 30.02 22.86 -3.80
CA VAL A 51 30.98 23.74 -4.48
C VAL A 51 30.93 23.54 -6.00
N ASP A 52 30.81 22.31 -6.49
CA ASP A 52 30.75 22.03 -7.94
C ASP A 52 29.46 22.54 -8.60
N THR A 53 28.32 22.40 -7.91
CA THR A 53 27.04 22.97 -8.37
C THR A 53 27.08 24.50 -8.46
N SER A 54 27.82 25.18 -7.58
CA SER A 54 28.00 26.64 -7.63
C SER A 54 28.89 27.11 -8.80
N LYS A 55 29.91 26.33 -9.17
CA LYS A 55 30.79 26.61 -10.32
C LYS A 55 30.05 26.40 -11.64
N LEU A 56 29.22 25.37 -11.73
CA LEU A 56 28.35 25.11 -12.88
C LEU A 56 27.32 26.23 -13.10
N MET A 57 26.75 26.81 -12.02
CA MET A 57 25.88 27.98 -12.10
C MET A 57 26.58 29.23 -12.62
N LYS A 58 27.82 29.50 -12.17
CA LYS A 58 28.61 30.66 -12.67
C LYS A 58 28.97 30.52 -14.15
N SER A 59 29.38 29.33 -14.59
CA SER A 59 29.68 29.04 -16.00
C SER A 59 28.44 29.22 -16.88
N ASN A 60 27.29 28.72 -16.44
CA ASN A 60 26.03 28.88 -17.17
C ASN A 60 25.58 30.35 -17.21
N SER A 61 25.75 31.12 -16.13
CA SER A 61 25.38 32.55 -16.13
C SER A 61 26.23 33.39 -17.10
N ALA A 62 27.50 33.06 -17.27
CA ALA A 62 28.39 33.72 -18.23
C ALA A 62 28.07 33.34 -19.69
N PHE A 63 27.59 32.12 -19.94
CA PHE A 63 27.18 31.65 -21.27
C PHE A 63 25.81 32.22 -21.70
N TYR A 64 24.89 32.44 -20.77
CA TYR A 64 23.60 33.09 -21.08
C TYR A 64 23.72 34.61 -21.27
N GLY A 65 24.72 35.26 -20.67
CA GLY A 65 24.97 36.70 -20.83
C GLY A 65 25.50 37.11 -22.21
N SER A 66 26.01 36.17 -23.01
CA SER A 66 26.59 36.45 -24.34
C SER A 66 25.65 36.18 -25.52
N ILE A 67 24.43 35.67 -25.27
CA ILE A 67 23.46 35.29 -26.33
C ILE A 67 22.25 36.26 -26.42
N THR A 68 22.19 37.31 -25.60
CA THR A 68 21.10 38.30 -25.69
C THR A 68 21.28 39.25 -26.87
N SER A 69 20.72 38.87 -28.01
CA SER A 69 20.15 39.80 -29.00
C SER A 69 19.03 40.64 -28.35
N PRO A 70 18.67 41.82 -28.89
CA PRO A 70 17.74 42.73 -28.23
C PRO A 70 16.38 42.02 -28.06
N GLN A 71 15.97 41.78 -26.81
CA GLN A 71 14.67 41.22 -26.52
C GLN A 71 13.58 42.22 -26.92
N GLU A 72 12.69 41.80 -27.83
CA GLU A 72 11.32 42.31 -27.82
C GLU A 72 10.73 42.02 -26.43
N THR A 73 10.35 43.07 -25.74
CA THR A 73 9.64 43.00 -24.46
C THR A 73 8.41 42.10 -24.60
N PRO A 74 8.26 41.02 -23.81
CA PRO A 74 7.04 40.24 -23.87
C PRO A 74 5.90 41.14 -23.39
N THR A 75 4.99 41.49 -24.29
CA THR A 75 3.74 42.18 -23.96
C THR A 75 3.09 41.48 -22.77
N GLU A 76 3.14 42.08 -21.58
CA GLU A 76 2.42 41.57 -20.41
C GLU A 76 0.92 41.63 -20.74
N MET A 77 0.35 40.52 -21.20
CA MET A 77 -1.10 40.39 -21.22
C MET A 77 -1.57 40.59 -19.78
N LYS A 78 -2.34 41.66 -19.54
CA LYS A 78 -3.05 41.91 -18.29
C LYS A 78 -4.10 40.81 -18.11
N LEU A 79 -3.67 39.62 -17.66
CA LEU A 79 -4.60 38.56 -17.25
C LEU A 79 -5.33 39.03 -15.99
N SER A 80 -6.66 38.86 -15.99
CA SER A 80 -7.51 39.04 -14.81
C SER A 80 -6.90 38.31 -13.60
N PRO A 81 -6.98 38.88 -12.38
CA PRO A 81 -6.49 38.23 -11.16
C PRO A 81 -7.02 36.81 -11.00
N PHE A 82 -8.27 36.58 -11.41
CA PHE A 82 -8.90 35.26 -11.40
C PHE A 82 -8.23 34.29 -12.37
N LYS A 83 -7.86 34.75 -13.58
CA LYS A 83 -7.19 33.93 -14.58
C LYS A 83 -5.74 33.62 -14.19
N LYS A 84 -5.07 34.55 -13.49
CA LYS A 84 -3.75 34.31 -12.88
C LYS A 84 -3.83 33.31 -11.73
N MET A 85 -4.81 33.45 -10.84
CA MET A 85 -5.07 32.49 -9.75
C MET A 85 -5.40 31.09 -10.29
N TRP A 86 -6.22 31.01 -11.34
CA TRP A 86 -6.57 29.77 -12.01
C TRP A 86 -5.34 29.10 -12.64
N LEU A 87 -4.55 29.85 -13.42
CA LEU A 87 -3.30 29.35 -14.00
C LEU A 87 -2.30 28.88 -12.93
N PHE A 88 -2.21 29.58 -11.80
CA PHE A 88 -1.38 29.17 -10.67
C PHE A 88 -1.87 27.84 -10.08
N TYR A 89 -3.16 27.73 -9.76
CA TYR A 89 -3.76 26.53 -9.17
C TYR A 89 -3.57 25.28 -10.04
N PHE A 90 -3.76 25.40 -11.37
CA PHE A 90 -3.62 24.27 -12.30
C PHE A 90 -2.17 23.96 -12.73
N ASN A 91 -1.20 24.83 -12.47
CA ASN A 91 0.19 24.59 -12.86
C ASN A 91 1.09 24.20 -11.67
N THR A 92 0.70 24.52 -10.43
CA THR A 92 1.51 24.17 -9.25
C THR A 92 1.44 22.67 -8.92
N PRO A 93 2.57 21.94 -8.89
CA PRO A 93 2.60 20.49 -8.63
C PRO A 93 2.00 20.07 -7.28
N VAL A 94 2.25 20.85 -6.22
CA VAL A 94 1.72 20.58 -4.88
C VAL A 94 0.18 20.65 -4.85
N VAL A 95 -0.39 21.62 -5.56
CA VAL A 95 -1.85 21.79 -5.65
C VAL A 95 -2.47 20.62 -6.41
N LYS A 96 -1.85 20.18 -7.51
CA LYS A 96 -2.28 18.97 -8.25
C LYS A 96 -2.27 17.74 -7.35
N PHE A 97 -1.21 17.54 -6.58
CA PHE A 97 -1.10 16.41 -5.65
C PHE A 97 -2.19 16.46 -4.59
N MET A 98 -2.38 17.60 -3.91
CA MET A 98 -3.39 17.74 -2.86
C MET A 98 -4.82 17.60 -3.41
N SER A 99 -5.10 18.17 -4.58
CA SER A 99 -6.39 17.99 -5.24
C SER A 99 -6.65 16.52 -5.61
N ASN A 100 -5.63 15.81 -6.09
CA ASN A 100 -5.74 14.38 -6.37
C ASN A 100 -5.97 13.57 -5.09
N LEU A 101 -5.26 13.90 -4.00
CA LEU A 101 -5.46 13.27 -2.69
C LEU A 101 -6.89 13.47 -2.17
N PHE A 102 -7.39 14.71 -2.14
CA PHE A 102 -8.76 14.97 -1.67
C PHE A 102 -9.81 14.32 -2.57
N GLY A 103 -9.65 14.38 -3.90
CA GLY A 103 -10.53 13.69 -4.83
C GLY A 103 -10.55 12.19 -4.59
N TYR A 104 -9.38 11.59 -4.36
CA TYR A 104 -9.24 10.17 -4.07
C TYR A 104 -9.88 9.79 -2.72
N LEU A 105 -9.72 10.60 -1.67
CA LEU A 105 -10.39 10.37 -0.37
C LEU A 105 -11.91 10.43 -0.49
N ILE A 106 -12.45 11.39 -1.25
CA ILE A 106 -13.89 11.47 -1.53
C ILE A 106 -14.36 10.22 -2.28
N PHE A 107 -13.59 9.78 -3.27
CA PHE A 107 -13.85 8.53 -3.98
C PHE A 107 -13.86 7.32 -3.05
N LEU A 108 -12.92 7.18 -2.11
CA LEU A 108 -12.89 6.07 -1.16
C LEU A 108 -14.12 6.06 -0.25
N VAL A 109 -14.55 7.22 0.25
CA VAL A 109 -15.78 7.34 1.06
C VAL A 109 -17.00 6.96 0.22
N PHE A 110 -17.07 7.44 -1.02
CA PHE A 110 -18.17 7.11 -1.93
C PHE A 110 -18.19 5.62 -2.31
N PHE A 111 -17.03 5.02 -2.61
CA PHE A 111 -16.92 3.59 -2.86
C PHE A 111 -17.38 2.81 -1.63
N GLY A 112 -16.87 3.15 -0.44
CA GLY A 112 -17.27 2.51 0.82
C GLY A 112 -18.78 2.55 1.04
N TYR A 113 -19.41 3.70 0.78
CA TYR A 113 -20.87 3.82 0.80
C TYR A 113 -21.55 2.83 -0.17
N VAL A 114 -21.14 2.79 -1.44
CA VAL A 114 -21.70 1.88 -2.45
C VAL A 114 -21.43 0.40 -2.13
N ALA A 115 -20.28 0.08 -1.54
CA ALA A 115 -19.94 -1.27 -1.10
C ALA A 115 -20.89 -1.75 0.01
N MET A 116 -21.16 -0.90 1.01
CA MET A 116 -22.08 -1.19 2.12
C MET A 116 -23.55 -1.25 1.72
N LEU A 117 -23.96 -0.60 0.62
CA LEU A 117 -25.34 -0.67 0.16
C LEU A 117 -25.74 -2.11 -0.15
N LYS A 118 -26.94 -2.47 0.32
CA LYS A 118 -27.56 -3.77 0.08
C LYS A 118 -27.88 -3.94 -1.41
N LYS A 119 -27.45 -5.06 -2.00
CA LYS A 119 -27.57 -5.36 -3.44
C LYS A 119 -28.68 -6.37 -3.67
N ASP A 120 -29.93 -5.93 -3.53
CA ASP A 120 -31.11 -6.80 -3.59
C ASP A 120 -31.65 -7.06 -5.00
N THR A 121 -31.42 -6.12 -5.93
CA THR A 121 -31.97 -6.18 -7.30
C THR A 121 -30.84 -6.26 -8.32
N THR A 122 -30.99 -7.01 -9.40
CA THR A 122 -29.99 -7.14 -10.50
C THR A 122 -29.68 -5.83 -11.23
N LYS A 123 -30.55 -4.83 -11.12
CA LYS A 123 -30.36 -3.51 -11.70
C LYS A 123 -29.43 -2.67 -10.82
N PRO A 124 -28.32 -2.14 -11.35
CA PRO A 124 -27.44 -1.28 -10.57
C PRO A 124 -28.11 0.05 -10.22
N SER A 125 -27.84 0.55 -9.01
CA SER A 125 -28.27 1.88 -8.57
C SER A 125 -27.54 3.00 -9.33
N ILE A 126 -28.10 4.21 -9.34
CA ILE A 126 -27.44 5.39 -9.92
C ILE A 126 -26.05 5.60 -9.28
N ALA A 127 -25.93 5.37 -7.97
CA ALA A 127 -24.65 5.47 -7.28
C ALA A 127 -23.63 4.42 -7.76
N GLU A 128 -24.07 3.18 -8.05
CA GLU A 128 -23.21 2.14 -8.62
C GLU A 128 -22.75 2.53 -10.03
N TRP A 129 -23.63 3.12 -10.85
CA TRP A 129 -23.24 3.61 -12.18
C TRP A 129 -22.21 4.74 -12.12
N ILE A 130 -22.37 5.69 -11.20
CA ILE A 130 -21.36 6.75 -10.97
C ILE A 130 -20.02 6.11 -10.59
N LEU A 131 -20.04 5.10 -9.71
CA LEU A 131 -18.84 4.37 -9.32
C LEU A 131 -18.18 3.68 -10.52
N VAL A 132 -18.96 2.99 -11.37
CA VAL A 132 -18.46 2.32 -12.58
C VAL A 132 -17.80 3.32 -13.54
N VAL A 133 -18.38 4.50 -13.72
CA VAL A 133 -17.78 5.57 -14.54
C VAL A 133 -16.46 6.05 -13.93
N TYR A 134 -16.41 6.24 -12.62
CA TYR A 134 -15.20 6.66 -11.94
C TYR A 134 -14.08 5.61 -12.06
N ILE A 135 -14.36 4.33 -11.79
CA ILE A 135 -13.38 3.25 -11.98
C ILE A 135 -12.97 3.13 -13.45
N GLY A 136 -13.91 3.31 -14.39
CA GLY A 136 -13.59 3.37 -15.81
C GLY A 136 -12.60 4.49 -16.15
N SER A 137 -12.70 5.65 -15.49
CA SER A 137 -11.72 6.73 -15.65
C SER A 137 -10.33 6.35 -15.11
N LEU A 138 -10.25 5.60 -14.00
CA LEU A 138 -9.00 5.07 -13.47
C LEU A 138 -8.38 4.03 -14.41
N THR A 139 -9.19 3.16 -15.02
CA THR A 139 -8.71 2.20 -16.03
C THR A 139 -8.08 2.91 -17.23
N ILE A 140 -8.67 4.02 -17.67
CA ILE A 140 -8.10 4.84 -18.76
C ILE A 140 -6.78 5.47 -18.31
N GLU A 141 -6.69 5.92 -17.07
CA GLU A 141 -5.47 6.50 -16.51
C GLU A 141 -4.33 5.47 -16.42
N GLU A 142 -4.63 4.24 -15.99
CA GLU A 142 -3.65 3.14 -15.98
C GLU A 142 -3.20 2.77 -17.41
N LEU A 143 -4.14 2.73 -18.36
CA LEU A 143 -3.81 2.50 -19.77
C LEU A 143 -2.92 3.62 -20.34
N ARG A 144 -3.18 4.89 -19.96
CA ARG A 144 -2.37 6.05 -20.33
C ARG A 144 -0.94 5.89 -19.82
N GLN A 145 -0.75 5.45 -18.58
CA GLN A 145 0.57 5.20 -18.00
C GLN A 145 1.37 4.14 -18.78
N VAL A 146 0.72 3.02 -19.15
CA VAL A 146 1.37 1.96 -19.97
C VAL A 146 1.80 2.49 -21.34
N ILE A 147 1.00 3.36 -21.96
CA ILE A 147 1.30 3.91 -23.30
C ILE A 147 2.44 4.92 -23.26
N GLN A 148 2.52 5.73 -22.20
CA GLN A 148 3.51 6.80 -22.05
C GLN A 148 4.92 6.32 -21.67
N ASP A 149 5.10 5.04 -21.32
CA ASP A 149 6.41 4.46 -21.08
C ASP A 149 7.33 4.61 -22.32
N GLU A 150 8.62 4.90 -22.07
CA GLU A 150 9.65 5.19 -23.08
C GLU A 150 10.03 3.98 -23.95
N ALA A 151 9.67 2.75 -23.54
CA ALA A 151 10.09 1.54 -24.25
C ALA A 151 9.54 1.45 -25.69
N LEU A 152 10.33 0.91 -26.63
CA LEU A 152 9.96 0.90 -28.06
C LEU A 152 8.89 -0.14 -28.42
N THR A 153 8.78 -1.22 -27.65
CA THR A 153 7.88 -2.36 -27.92
C THR A 153 6.77 -2.43 -26.88
N ALA A 154 5.52 -2.62 -27.31
CA ALA A 154 4.35 -2.70 -26.42
C ALA A 154 4.49 -3.76 -25.30
N LYS A 155 5.11 -4.91 -25.62
CA LYS A 155 5.41 -5.95 -24.63
C LYS A 155 6.37 -5.45 -23.55
N THR A 156 7.41 -4.73 -23.93
CA THR A 156 8.39 -4.19 -22.98
C THR A 156 7.78 -3.10 -22.11
N LYS A 157 6.92 -2.23 -22.67
CA LYS A 157 6.16 -1.25 -21.89
C LYS A 157 5.30 -1.91 -20.81
N PHE A 158 4.55 -2.94 -21.18
CA PHE A 158 3.72 -3.67 -20.22
C PHE A 158 4.55 -4.38 -19.15
N LEU A 159 5.68 -5.02 -19.52
CA LEU A 159 6.55 -5.69 -18.57
C LEU A 159 7.19 -4.71 -17.57
N ASN A 160 7.60 -3.53 -18.04
CA ASN A 160 8.11 -2.46 -17.19
C ASN A 160 7.03 -1.98 -16.21
N TRP A 161 5.84 -1.69 -16.71
CA TRP A 161 4.69 -1.31 -15.87
C TRP A 161 4.36 -2.39 -14.83
N TRP A 162 4.37 -3.66 -15.22
CA TRP A 162 4.10 -4.81 -14.34
C TRP A 162 5.19 -5.04 -13.28
N SER A 163 6.38 -4.45 -13.42
CA SER A 163 7.47 -4.59 -12.45
C SER A 163 7.13 -3.95 -11.10
N SER A 164 6.38 -2.85 -11.10
CA SER A 164 5.95 -2.13 -9.90
C SER A 164 4.93 -2.92 -9.09
N TYR A 165 5.15 -3.04 -7.77
CA TYR A 165 4.19 -3.68 -6.85
C TYR A 165 2.84 -2.97 -6.82
N TRP A 166 2.85 -1.64 -6.87
CA TRP A 166 1.63 -0.82 -6.84
C TRP A 166 0.80 -0.98 -8.10
N ASN A 167 1.45 -1.04 -9.27
CA ASN A 167 0.76 -1.24 -10.54
C ASN A 167 0.10 -2.63 -10.62
N ARG A 168 0.74 -3.66 -10.05
CA ARG A 168 0.13 -4.98 -9.91
C ARG A 168 -1.09 -4.97 -8.98
N LEU A 169 -1.04 -4.21 -7.88
CA LEU A 169 -2.18 -4.02 -6.98
C LEU A 169 -3.33 -3.31 -7.69
N ASP A 170 -3.04 -2.25 -8.45
CA ASP A 170 -4.02 -1.49 -9.23
C ASP A 170 -4.67 -2.37 -10.31
N ALA A 171 -3.87 -3.17 -11.02
CA ALA A 171 -4.36 -4.16 -11.98
C ALA A 171 -5.30 -5.17 -11.34
N ALA A 172 -4.91 -5.70 -10.17
CA ALA A 172 -5.68 -6.69 -9.45
C ALA A 172 -7.01 -6.10 -8.94
N ALA A 173 -7.01 -4.88 -8.39
CA ALA A 173 -8.22 -4.19 -7.97
C ALA A 173 -9.17 -3.96 -9.16
N LEU A 174 -8.66 -3.46 -10.29
CA LEU A 174 -9.47 -3.29 -11.50
C LEU A 174 -10.10 -4.60 -11.97
N ILE A 175 -9.34 -5.71 -11.98
CA ILE A 175 -9.86 -7.03 -12.37
C ILE A 175 -10.96 -7.48 -11.40
N VAL A 176 -10.74 -7.39 -10.09
CA VAL A 176 -11.73 -7.76 -9.07
C VAL A 176 -13.00 -6.93 -9.21
N PHE A 177 -12.87 -5.62 -9.45
CA PHE A 177 -14.01 -4.74 -9.70
C PHE A 177 -14.84 -5.17 -10.92
N TYR A 178 -14.20 -5.43 -12.06
CA TYR A 178 -14.92 -5.85 -13.27
C TYR A 178 -15.57 -7.22 -13.13
N VAL A 179 -14.94 -8.15 -12.41
CA VAL A 179 -15.55 -9.44 -12.06
C VAL A 179 -16.76 -9.24 -11.15
N ALA A 180 -16.65 -8.39 -10.12
CA ALA A 180 -17.77 -8.06 -9.23
C ALA A 180 -18.94 -7.44 -10.00
N LEU A 181 -18.64 -6.52 -10.93
CA LEU A 181 -19.62 -5.89 -11.82
C LEU A 181 -20.26 -6.90 -12.78
N ALA A 182 -19.52 -7.86 -13.31
CA ALA A 182 -20.09 -8.91 -14.17
C ALA A 182 -21.05 -9.81 -13.38
N LEU A 183 -20.66 -10.22 -12.17
CA LEU A 183 -21.51 -11.04 -11.28
C LEU A 183 -22.73 -10.29 -10.76
N ARG A 184 -22.70 -8.95 -10.79
CA ARG A 184 -23.81 -8.07 -10.35
C ARG A 184 -25.07 -8.22 -11.20
N PHE A 185 -24.93 -8.64 -12.47
CA PHE A 185 -26.06 -8.77 -13.41
C PHE A 185 -26.82 -10.09 -13.29
N SER A 186 -26.29 -11.08 -12.58
CA SER A 186 -26.96 -12.37 -12.35
C SER A 186 -27.50 -12.47 -10.93
N GLN A 187 -28.75 -12.91 -10.80
CA GLN A 187 -29.46 -12.96 -9.52
C GLN A 187 -28.91 -14.02 -8.56
N THR A 188 -28.37 -15.12 -9.09
CA THR A 188 -27.77 -16.20 -8.29
C THR A 188 -26.43 -15.79 -7.68
N THR A 189 -25.70 -14.86 -8.30
CA THR A 189 -24.34 -14.45 -7.91
C THR A 189 -24.29 -13.13 -7.16
N LEU A 190 -25.45 -12.55 -6.80
CA LEU A 190 -25.52 -11.28 -6.06
C LEU A 190 -24.76 -11.28 -4.73
N PRO A 191 -24.84 -12.34 -3.89
CA PRO A 191 -24.08 -12.38 -2.63
C PRO A 191 -22.57 -12.36 -2.89
N ALA A 192 -22.11 -13.12 -3.89
CA ALA A 192 -20.71 -13.14 -4.28
C ALA A 192 -20.25 -11.78 -4.81
N ALA A 193 -21.06 -11.11 -5.63
CA ALA A 193 -20.76 -9.76 -6.10
C ALA A 193 -20.64 -8.78 -4.93
N HIS A 194 -21.54 -8.84 -3.94
CA HIS A 194 -21.47 -7.98 -2.76
C HIS A 194 -20.18 -8.17 -1.96
N VAL A 195 -19.76 -9.42 -1.73
CA VAL A 195 -18.48 -9.73 -1.07
C VAL A 195 -17.30 -9.19 -1.87
N LEU A 196 -17.29 -9.36 -3.20
CA LEU A 196 -16.20 -8.85 -4.04
C LEU A 196 -16.15 -7.31 -4.05
N TYR A 197 -17.29 -6.62 -4.06
CA TYR A 197 -17.31 -5.15 -3.91
C TYR A 197 -16.70 -4.71 -2.57
N ALA A 198 -16.94 -5.45 -1.48
CA ALA A 198 -16.37 -5.14 -0.17
C ALA A 198 -14.84 -5.38 -0.14
N ILE A 199 -14.37 -6.49 -0.73
CA ILE A 199 -12.93 -6.77 -0.84
C ILE A 199 -12.25 -5.72 -1.73
N ASP A 200 -12.84 -5.37 -2.86
CA ASP A 200 -12.30 -4.38 -3.79
C ASP A 200 -12.19 -2.99 -3.14
N ALA A 201 -13.21 -2.58 -2.36
CA ALA A 201 -13.14 -1.35 -1.57
C ALA A 201 -11.91 -1.35 -0.64
N GLY A 202 -11.61 -2.48 0.00
CA GLY A 202 -10.41 -2.66 0.82
C GLY A 202 -9.12 -2.52 0.01
N MET A 203 -9.06 -3.05 -1.21
CA MET A 203 -7.89 -2.92 -2.09
C MET A 203 -7.62 -1.46 -2.48
N TRP A 204 -8.66 -0.69 -2.82
CA TRP A 204 -8.54 0.75 -3.08
C TRP A 204 -8.09 1.53 -1.84
N VAL A 205 -8.54 1.13 -0.64
CA VAL A 205 -8.01 1.73 0.61
C VAL A 205 -6.52 1.43 0.79
N ILE A 206 -6.06 0.21 0.52
CA ILE A 206 -4.62 -0.13 0.59
C ILE A 206 -3.81 0.72 -0.39
N ARG A 207 -4.36 1.02 -1.57
CA ARG A 207 -3.70 1.88 -2.58
C ARG A 207 -3.47 3.32 -2.10
N LEU A 208 -4.20 3.79 -1.08
CA LEU A 208 -3.93 5.09 -0.44
C LEU A 208 -2.50 5.17 0.14
N LEU A 209 -1.91 4.05 0.55
CA LEU A 209 -0.53 3.98 1.04
C LEU A 209 0.49 4.45 -0.01
N ASN A 210 0.23 4.22 -1.30
CA ASN A 210 1.10 4.73 -2.38
C ASN A 210 1.02 6.26 -2.51
N VAL A 211 -0.09 6.88 -2.13
CA VAL A 211 -0.19 8.34 -2.10
C VAL A 211 0.58 8.90 -0.90
N PHE A 212 0.49 8.23 0.26
CA PHE A 212 1.28 8.57 1.45
C PHE A 212 2.78 8.37 1.27
N TYR A 213 3.21 7.52 0.33
CA TYR A 213 4.62 7.37 -0.04
C TYR A 213 5.28 8.70 -0.48
N VAL A 214 4.50 9.62 -1.03
CA VAL A 214 5.00 10.93 -1.52
C VAL A 214 5.26 11.91 -0.37
N ASP A 215 4.62 11.72 0.78
CA ASP A 215 4.84 12.58 1.95
C ASP A 215 6.15 12.24 2.66
N ILE A 216 6.88 13.27 3.12
CA ILE A 216 8.22 13.10 3.72
C ILE A 216 8.15 12.28 5.02
N ALA A 217 7.14 12.51 5.84
CA ALA A 217 6.99 11.82 7.12
C ALA A 217 6.37 10.44 6.92
N LEU A 218 5.21 10.38 6.25
CA LEU A 218 4.46 9.13 6.06
C LEU A 218 5.18 8.17 5.11
N GLY A 219 5.86 8.68 4.09
CA GLY A 219 6.61 7.86 3.15
C GLY A 219 7.75 7.10 3.83
N LEU A 220 8.45 7.72 4.78
CA LEU A 220 9.49 7.05 5.56
C LEU A 220 8.92 5.90 6.41
N TYR A 221 7.74 6.07 7.01
CA TYR A 221 7.06 4.99 7.74
C TYR A 221 6.66 3.85 6.81
N VAL A 222 6.08 4.15 5.64
CA VAL A 222 5.68 3.14 4.65
C VAL A 222 6.88 2.35 4.12
N ILE A 223 8.00 3.01 3.84
CA ILE A 223 9.25 2.35 3.42
C ILE A 223 9.77 1.42 4.51
N THR A 224 9.79 1.89 5.75
CA THR A 224 10.25 1.09 6.91
C THR A 224 9.38 -0.15 7.08
N ILE A 225 8.05 0.00 7.10
CA ILE A 225 7.10 -1.14 7.20
C ILE A 225 7.30 -2.13 6.04
N SER A 226 7.46 -1.63 4.81
CA SER A 226 7.64 -2.46 3.61
C SER A 226 8.94 -3.28 3.67
N ARG A 227 10.00 -2.72 4.26
CA ARG A 227 11.27 -3.42 4.45
C ARG A 227 11.14 -4.52 5.51
N MET A 228 10.49 -4.21 6.64
CA MET A 228 10.25 -5.15 7.73
C MET A 228 9.37 -6.34 7.32
N PHE A 229 8.46 -6.15 6.35
CA PHE A 229 7.56 -7.21 5.87
C PHE A 229 8.30 -8.43 5.31
N LYS A 230 9.47 -8.24 4.67
CA LYS A 230 10.27 -9.35 4.12
C LYS A 230 10.80 -10.27 5.23
N ASP A 231 11.32 -9.68 6.30
CA ASP A 231 11.83 -10.43 7.45
C ASP A 231 10.69 -11.07 8.24
N MET A 232 9.54 -10.38 8.30
CA MET A 232 8.32 -10.89 8.91
C MET A 232 7.81 -12.15 8.21
N ILE A 233 7.88 -12.27 6.87
CA ILE A 233 7.43 -13.46 6.15
C ILE A 233 8.20 -14.71 6.61
N ASN A 234 9.53 -14.62 6.70
CA ASN A 234 10.36 -15.77 7.14
C ASN A 234 9.98 -16.23 8.55
N PHE A 235 9.74 -15.27 9.43
CA PHE A 235 9.27 -15.55 10.78
C PHE A 235 7.86 -16.16 10.81
N LEU A 236 6.92 -15.62 10.02
CA LEU A 236 5.56 -16.14 9.91
C LEU A 236 5.55 -17.59 9.40
N LEU A 237 6.50 -17.99 8.54
CA LEU A 237 6.63 -19.38 8.11
C LEU A 237 7.00 -20.32 9.28
N ILE A 238 7.93 -19.90 10.15
CA ILE A 238 8.29 -20.67 11.36
C ILE A 238 7.09 -20.76 12.29
N LEU A 239 6.42 -19.63 12.55
CA LEU A 239 5.20 -19.59 13.37
C LEU A 239 4.10 -20.49 12.79
N PHE A 240 3.93 -20.50 11.47
CA PHE A 240 2.95 -21.32 10.77
C PHE A 240 3.20 -22.82 10.98
N VAL A 241 4.46 -23.27 10.98
CA VAL A 241 4.80 -24.68 11.27
C VAL A 241 4.34 -25.08 12.68
N PHE A 242 4.62 -24.24 13.69
CA PHE A 242 4.17 -24.51 15.07
C PHE A 242 2.65 -24.42 15.21
N LEU A 243 2.02 -23.47 14.53
CA LEU A 243 0.57 -23.30 14.49
C LEU A 243 -0.11 -24.56 13.95
N VAL A 244 0.36 -25.09 12.81
CA VAL A 244 -0.19 -26.32 12.21
C VAL A 244 0.04 -27.53 13.10
N ALA A 245 1.25 -27.69 13.66
CA ALA A 245 1.57 -28.82 14.54
C ALA A 245 0.66 -28.86 15.78
N TYR A 246 0.46 -27.70 16.42
CA TYR A 246 -0.45 -27.56 17.55
C TYR A 246 -1.92 -27.74 17.15
N GLY A 247 -2.33 -27.16 16.01
CA GLY A 247 -3.69 -27.24 15.48
C GLY A 247 -4.13 -28.66 15.16
N ILE A 248 -3.30 -29.42 14.45
CA ILE A 248 -3.57 -30.83 14.14
C ILE A 248 -3.67 -31.65 15.43
N SER A 249 -2.74 -31.44 16.36
CA SER A 249 -2.70 -32.19 17.62
C SER A 249 -3.94 -31.93 18.48
N THR A 250 -4.33 -30.67 18.64
CA THR A 250 -5.49 -30.29 19.46
C THR A 250 -6.81 -30.67 18.81
N ALA A 251 -6.97 -30.45 17.50
CA ALA A 251 -8.15 -30.92 16.77
C ALA A 251 -8.33 -32.43 16.92
N SER A 252 -7.25 -33.22 16.77
CA SER A 252 -7.31 -34.69 16.89
C SER A 252 -7.67 -35.18 18.30
N ILE A 253 -7.26 -34.46 19.34
CA ILE A 253 -7.46 -34.85 20.74
C ILE A 253 -8.82 -34.39 21.29
N LEU A 254 -9.21 -33.15 20.98
CA LEU A 254 -10.37 -32.47 21.58
C LEU A 254 -11.63 -32.56 20.73
N VAL A 255 -11.50 -32.60 19.40
CA VAL A 255 -12.65 -32.58 18.48
C VAL A 255 -12.41 -33.56 17.33
N PRO A 256 -12.54 -34.88 17.58
CA PRO A 256 -12.59 -35.84 16.47
C PRO A 256 -13.82 -35.54 15.61
N GLN A 257 -13.61 -35.02 14.39
CA GLN A 257 -14.66 -34.64 13.43
C GLN A 257 -14.64 -35.54 12.20
N ASP A 258 -15.79 -35.60 11.52
CA ASP A 258 -15.89 -36.22 10.21
C ASP A 258 -15.08 -35.44 9.16
N ALA A 259 -14.63 -36.14 8.11
CA ALA A 259 -13.87 -35.51 7.04
C ALA A 259 -14.70 -34.42 6.33
N GLY A 260 -14.24 -33.17 6.42
CA GLY A 260 -14.91 -32.03 5.81
C GLY A 260 -14.02 -30.77 5.78
N PHE A 261 -14.47 -29.73 5.08
CA PHE A 261 -13.77 -28.44 5.04
C PHE A 261 -13.73 -27.76 6.42
N ASP A 262 -14.76 -27.98 7.24
CA ASP A 262 -14.82 -27.45 8.60
C ASP A 262 -13.68 -27.98 9.48
N MET A 263 -13.26 -29.23 9.27
CA MET A 263 -12.10 -29.81 9.94
C MET A 263 -10.82 -29.00 9.67
N ILE A 264 -10.60 -28.64 8.40
CA ILE A 264 -9.43 -27.84 8.01
C ILE A 264 -9.51 -26.46 8.66
N ILE A 265 -10.67 -25.82 8.64
CA ILE A 265 -10.87 -24.51 9.27
C ILE A 265 -10.57 -24.56 10.77
N ASN A 266 -11.08 -25.58 11.46
CA ASN A 266 -10.90 -25.75 12.91
C ASN A 266 -9.42 -25.96 13.31
N VAL A 267 -8.63 -26.62 12.45
CA VAL A 267 -7.18 -26.79 12.65
C VAL A 267 -6.43 -25.45 12.68
N PHE A 268 -6.89 -24.43 11.95
CA PHE A 268 -6.23 -23.13 11.92
C PHE A 268 -6.86 -22.09 12.86
N PHE A 269 -8.17 -22.15 13.03
CA PHE A 269 -8.95 -21.12 13.72
C PHE A 269 -8.51 -20.96 15.18
N HIS A 270 -8.63 -22.01 16.01
CA HIS A 270 -8.30 -21.90 17.44
C HIS A 270 -6.82 -21.57 17.69
N PRO A 271 -5.84 -22.25 17.06
CA PRO A 271 -4.43 -21.89 17.22
C PRO A 271 -4.11 -20.44 16.90
N TYR A 272 -4.67 -19.90 15.82
CA TYR A 272 -4.42 -18.52 15.41
C TYR A 272 -4.85 -17.51 16.49
N PHE A 273 -6.06 -17.67 17.03
CA PHE A 273 -6.58 -16.80 18.08
C PHE A 273 -5.87 -16.98 19.43
N ASN A 274 -5.40 -18.20 19.73
CA ASN A 274 -4.61 -18.48 20.94
C ASN A 274 -3.32 -17.64 21.01
N ILE A 275 -2.70 -17.28 19.87
CA ILE A 275 -1.54 -16.36 19.83
C ILE A 275 -1.90 -15.00 20.43
N TYR A 276 -3.10 -14.50 20.14
CA TYR A 276 -3.59 -13.22 20.63
C TYR A 276 -4.17 -13.28 22.06
N GLY A 277 -4.12 -14.46 22.71
CA GLY A 277 -4.56 -14.65 24.09
C GLY A 277 -6.03 -15.06 24.25
N GLU A 278 -6.75 -15.29 23.15
CA GLU A 278 -8.11 -15.85 23.20
C GLU A 278 -8.00 -17.37 23.26
N LEU A 279 -8.17 -17.96 24.45
CA LEU A 279 -7.88 -19.39 24.70
C LEU A 279 -9.08 -20.32 24.55
N PHE A 280 -10.29 -19.78 24.40
CA PHE A 280 -11.55 -20.55 24.34
C PHE A 280 -11.70 -21.59 25.47
N VAL A 281 -11.34 -21.20 26.70
CA VAL A 281 -11.47 -22.06 27.89
C VAL A 281 -12.58 -21.57 28.80
N ASP A 282 -13.54 -22.46 29.06
CA ASP A 282 -14.60 -22.28 30.04
C ASP A 282 -14.13 -22.69 31.44
N ARG A 283 -14.36 -21.81 32.43
CA ARG A 283 -13.97 -22.05 33.84
C ARG A 283 -14.85 -23.09 34.53
N ASP A 284 -16.15 -23.09 34.21
CA ASP A 284 -17.13 -24.04 34.72
C ASP A 284 -17.81 -24.73 33.51
N PRO A 285 -17.32 -25.91 33.09
CA PRO A 285 -18.08 -26.73 32.17
C PRO A 285 -19.28 -27.23 32.96
N GLY A 286 -20.39 -26.50 32.94
CA GLY A 286 -21.63 -26.78 33.68
C GLY A 286 -22.30 -28.12 33.32
N ASP A 287 -21.60 -28.97 32.56
CA ASP A 287 -22.01 -30.26 32.06
C ASP A 287 -20.81 -31.23 32.18
N GLY A 288 -20.96 -32.32 32.94
CA GLY A 288 -19.90 -33.31 33.19
C GLY A 288 -19.42 -34.07 31.94
N ASN A 289 -20.12 -33.87 30.82
CA ASN A 289 -19.80 -34.45 29.51
C ASN A 289 -19.01 -33.50 28.59
N LYS A 290 -18.61 -32.31 29.05
CA LYS A 290 -17.80 -31.36 28.29
C LYS A 290 -16.43 -31.15 28.93
N THR A 291 -15.41 -30.98 28.09
CA THR A 291 -14.10 -30.49 28.51
C THR A 291 -14.18 -28.99 28.76
N ARG A 292 -13.21 -28.44 29.49
CA ARG A 292 -13.06 -26.99 29.65
C ARG A 292 -12.80 -26.24 28.34
N PHE A 293 -12.52 -26.93 27.24
CA PHE A 293 -12.37 -26.34 25.91
C PHE A 293 -13.71 -26.23 25.16
N GLY A 294 -14.84 -26.46 25.84
CA GLY A 294 -16.17 -26.45 25.23
C GLY A 294 -16.47 -27.65 24.35
N THR A 295 -15.60 -28.66 24.33
CA THR A 295 -15.71 -29.84 23.45
C THR A 295 -16.27 -31.05 24.20
N PRO A 296 -16.89 -32.04 23.52
CA PRO A 296 -17.34 -33.26 24.17
C PRO A 296 -16.17 -34.02 24.83
N LYS A 297 -16.37 -34.50 26.07
CA LYS A 297 -15.38 -35.29 26.80
C LYS A 297 -15.35 -36.72 26.26
N THR A 298 -14.46 -36.98 25.31
CA THR A 298 -14.27 -38.30 24.69
C THR A 298 -13.38 -39.22 25.52
N ASN A 299 -12.38 -38.68 26.23
CA ASN A 299 -11.42 -39.42 27.03
C ASN A 299 -10.95 -38.59 28.24
N ASN A 300 -10.57 -39.26 29.33
CA ASN A 300 -10.00 -38.65 30.53
C ASN A 300 -8.58 -38.07 30.31
N TYR A 301 -7.85 -38.54 29.29
CA TYR A 301 -6.51 -38.03 28.97
C TYR A 301 -6.50 -36.81 28.06
N SER A 302 -7.59 -36.56 27.31
CA SER A 302 -7.63 -35.50 26.29
C SER A 302 -7.44 -34.11 26.88
N GLU A 303 -8.13 -33.79 27.97
CA GLU A 303 -8.09 -32.46 28.58
C GLU A 303 -6.73 -32.14 29.22
N PRO A 304 -6.11 -33.00 30.04
CA PRO A 304 -4.77 -32.74 30.57
C PRO A 304 -3.70 -32.57 29.47
N ILE A 305 -3.73 -33.40 28.43
CA ILE A 305 -2.77 -33.29 27.32
C ILE A 305 -2.99 -32.00 26.54
N ALA A 306 -4.24 -31.61 26.30
CA ALA A 306 -4.55 -30.34 25.64
C ALA A 306 -4.05 -29.13 26.44
N TRP A 307 -4.15 -29.15 27.76
CA TRP A 307 -3.57 -28.11 28.62
C TRP A 307 -2.05 -28.01 28.48
N VAL A 308 -1.35 -29.14 28.45
CA VAL A 308 0.11 -29.17 28.26
C VAL A 308 0.47 -28.64 26.87
N LEU A 309 -0.22 -29.09 25.82
CA LEU A 309 -0.02 -28.62 24.45
C LEU A 309 -0.26 -27.11 24.33
N LEU A 310 -1.33 -26.60 24.95
CA LEU A 310 -1.64 -25.17 24.97
C LEU A 310 -0.53 -24.37 25.66
N GLY A 311 -0.10 -24.82 26.85
CA GLY A 311 0.96 -24.16 27.60
C GLY A 311 2.29 -24.11 26.82
N CYS A 312 2.70 -25.24 26.22
CA CYS A 312 3.88 -25.29 25.37
C CYS A 312 3.74 -24.39 24.13
N TYR A 313 2.58 -24.40 23.47
CA TYR A 313 2.32 -23.57 22.30
C TYR A 313 2.41 -22.08 22.60
N ILE A 314 1.76 -21.60 23.66
CA ILE A 314 1.79 -20.18 24.05
C ILE A 314 3.22 -19.77 24.45
N LEU A 315 3.96 -20.63 25.15
CA LEU A 315 5.35 -20.35 25.49
C LEU A 315 6.19 -20.14 24.23
N ILE A 316 6.10 -21.06 23.27
CA ILE A 316 6.86 -20.96 22.01
C ILE A 316 6.38 -19.76 21.19
N ALA A 317 5.07 -19.59 20.97
CA ALA A 317 4.54 -18.54 20.11
C ALA A 317 4.75 -17.14 20.71
N ASN A 318 4.39 -16.92 21.98
CA ASN A 318 4.34 -15.59 22.57
C ASN A 318 5.62 -15.21 23.32
N VAL A 319 6.27 -16.16 24.00
CA VAL A 319 7.48 -15.86 24.77
C VAL A 319 8.76 -15.99 23.94
N LEU A 320 8.84 -16.98 23.05
CA LEU A 320 10.02 -17.16 22.20
C LEU A 320 9.88 -16.40 20.89
N LEU A 321 8.88 -16.77 20.07
CA LEU A 321 8.79 -16.31 18.70
C LEU A 321 8.42 -14.82 18.63
N LEU A 322 7.34 -14.37 19.27
CA LEU A 322 6.94 -12.95 19.21
C LEU A 322 8.05 -12.03 19.74
N ASN A 323 8.72 -12.40 20.82
CA ASN A 323 9.85 -11.64 21.35
C ASN A 323 11.06 -11.64 20.40
N LEU A 324 11.32 -12.74 19.68
CA LEU A 324 12.35 -12.79 18.64
C LEU A 324 11.97 -11.89 17.45
N LEU A 325 10.71 -11.85 17.06
CA LEU A 325 10.22 -10.94 16.02
C LEU A 325 10.48 -9.48 16.41
N ILE A 326 10.15 -9.10 17.65
CA ILE A 326 10.47 -7.77 18.19
C ILE A 326 11.99 -7.52 18.18
N ALA A 327 12.80 -8.50 18.55
CA ALA A 327 14.25 -8.36 18.58
C ALA A 327 14.88 -8.20 17.18
N ASN A 328 14.29 -8.82 16.16
CA ASN A 328 14.73 -8.70 14.77
C ASN A 328 14.32 -7.36 14.13
N PHE A 329 13.26 -6.74 14.67
CA PHE A 329 12.86 -5.38 14.33
C PHE A 329 13.68 -4.35 15.11
N LYS A 330 14.95 -4.20 14.74
CA LYS A 330 15.85 -3.14 15.21
C LYS A 330 16.16 -2.12 14.12
#